data_AF-A0A2G6CZH2-F1
#
_entry.id   AF-A0A2G6CZH2-F1
#
_cell.length_a   1.000
_cell.length_b   1.000
_cell.length_c   1.000
_cell.angle_alpha   90.00
_cell.angle_beta   90.00
_cell.angle_gamma   90.00
#
_symmetry.space_group_name_H-M   'P 1'
#
loop_
_entity.id
_entity.type
_entity.pdbx_description
1 polymer ?
#
loop_
_entity_poly.entity_id
_entity_poly.type
_entity_poly.pdbx_seq_one_letter_code
_entity_poly.pdbx_strand_id
1 'polypeptide(L)'
;MKKKAGIDDNLSVPPDTSGKSSLAGSVGLVFLAVALSVTASFILHYQSGGNAEPVRPEDIRMLHEKITQLEARLTEQEKQIELLTKTFPSITSKVENSTGAAMQRILIQQEASIQLFLKDLKSGMYDLAHMIPGSRTWLEHYNESMNRAIQKSIKRSRRLKRMNSGEILIEPDAR
;
A
#
# COMPACT_ATOMS: atom_id res chain seq x y z
N MET A 1 5.14 90.34 -12.77
CA MET A 1 5.01 90.61 -14.22
C MET A 1 5.23 89.25 -14.91
N LYS A 2 4.27 88.40 -15.35
CA LYS A 2 3.11 88.51 -16.28
C LYS A 2 3.40 89.41 -17.48
N LYS A 3 3.15 89.07 -18.75
CA LYS A 3 2.68 87.90 -19.53
C LYS A 3 2.65 88.42 -21.00
N LYS A 4 2.37 87.52 -21.96
CA LYS A 4 1.78 87.74 -23.31
C LYS A 4 2.79 87.93 -24.44
N ALA A 5 2.53 87.53 -25.68
CA ALA A 5 1.46 86.81 -26.42
C ALA A 5 2.00 86.71 -27.87
N GLY A 6 1.49 86.02 -28.87
CA GLY A 6 0.34 85.16 -29.20
C GLY A 6 0.76 84.43 -30.52
N ILE A 7 0.16 83.35 -31.02
CA ILE A 7 -1.25 83.02 -31.28
C ILE A 7 -1.87 84.12 -32.17
N ASP A 8 -2.23 83.96 -33.45
CA ASP A 8 -2.40 82.83 -34.39
C ASP A 8 -2.49 83.46 -35.81
N ASP A 9 -2.49 82.64 -36.88
CA ASP A 9 -3.33 82.96 -38.04
C ASP A 9 -3.98 81.68 -38.62
N ASN A 10 -5.30 81.67 -38.45
CA ASN A 10 -6.42 81.07 -39.18
C ASN A 10 -6.15 80.52 -40.60
N LEU A 11 -6.91 79.49 -41.05
CA LEU A 11 -8.03 79.67 -42.00
C LEU A 11 -8.80 78.38 -42.41
N SER A 12 -10.13 78.51 -42.46
CA SER A 12 -11.15 77.87 -43.35
C SER A 12 -11.45 76.36 -43.23
N VAL A 13 -12.64 75.89 -42.81
CA VAL A 13 -14.07 76.00 -43.29
C VAL A 13 -14.51 74.73 -44.08
N PRO A 14 -15.76 74.22 -43.90
CA PRO A 14 -16.09 72.79 -43.72
C PRO A 14 -16.91 72.16 -44.88
N PRO A 15 -17.46 70.93 -44.75
CA PRO A 15 -18.90 70.84 -44.43
C PRO A 15 -19.34 69.68 -43.52
N ASP A 16 -20.60 69.83 -43.11
CA ASP A 16 -21.43 69.15 -42.13
C ASP A 16 -21.93 67.74 -42.55
N THR A 17 -22.08 66.82 -41.59
CA THR A 17 -23.35 66.16 -41.19
C THR A 17 -23.20 64.76 -40.58
N SER A 18 -24.00 64.57 -39.53
CA SER A 18 -24.71 63.35 -39.13
C SER A 18 -24.14 62.43 -38.03
N GLY A 19 -24.89 62.38 -36.91
CA GLY A 19 -25.49 61.11 -36.50
C GLY A 19 -24.76 60.24 -35.48
N LYS A 20 -24.18 60.77 -34.39
CA LYS A 20 -23.47 59.92 -33.40
C LYS A 20 -23.84 60.06 -31.92
N SER A 21 -24.72 60.98 -31.49
CA SER A 21 -24.88 61.27 -30.06
C SER A 21 -26.05 60.62 -29.30
N SER A 22 -27.00 59.93 -29.95
CA SER A 22 -28.15 59.32 -29.22
C SER A 22 -27.89 57.88 -28.73
N LEU A 23 -27.05 57.11 -29.43
CA LEU A 23 -26.79 55.70 -29.08
C LEU A 23 -25.85 55.58 -27.86
N ALA A 24 -24.89 56.49 -27.71
CA ALA A 24 -23.91 56.47 -26.62
C ALA A 24 -24.53 56.70 -25.22
N GLY A 25 -25.57 57.55 -25.13
CA GLY A 25 -26.30 57.78 -23.87
C GLY A 25 -27.13 56.58 -23.44
N SER A 26 -27.78 55.90 -24.38
CA SER A 26 -28.61 54.72 -24.10
C SER A 26 -27.78 53.51 -23.65
N VAL A 27 -26.61 53.29 -24.26
CA VAL A 27 -25.69 52.19 -23.89
C VAL A 27 -25.16 52.41 -22.47
N GLY A 28 -24.73 53.63 -22.12
CA GLY A 28 -24.26 53.94 -20.77
C GLY A 28 -25.32 53.72 -19.69
N LEU A 29 -26.58 54.07 -19.99
CA LEU A 29 -27.69 53.94 -19.04
C LEU A 29 -28.11 52.46 -18.84
N VAL A 30 -28.05 51.64 -19.90
CA VAL A 30 -28.26 50.19 -19.80
C VAL A 30 -27.14 49.53 -18.99
N PHE A 31 -25.87 49.89 -19.22
CA PHE A 31 -24.76 49.36 -18.42
C PHE A 31 -24.91 49.72 -16.94
N LEU A 32 -25.36 50.94 -16.62
CA LEU A 32 -25.56 51.38 -15.24
C LEU A 32 -26.74 50.66 -14.59
N ALA A 33 -27.84 50.43 -15.31
CA ALA A 33 -28.97 49.63 -14.83
C ALA A 33 -28.60 48.16 -14.60
N VAL A 34 -27.80 47.55 -15.49
CA VAL A 34 -27.31 46.18 -15.33
C VAL A 34 -26.35 46.09 -14.14
N ALA A 35 -25.45 47.05 -13.97
CA ALA A 35 -24.54 47.10 -12.82
C ALA A 35 -25.31 47.22 -11.49
N LEU A 36 -26.34 48.08 -11.43
CA LEU A 36 -27.21 48.20 -10.27
C LEU A 36 -28.02 46.92 -10.02
N SER A 37 -28.52 46.27 -11.07
CA SER A 37 -29.26 45.01 -10.96
C SER A 37 -28.39 43.87 -10.43
N VAL A 38 -27.14 43.75 -10.90
CA VAL A 38 -26.19 42.74 -10.43
C VAL A 38 -25.81 43.01 -8.97
N THR A 39 -25.55 44.28 -8.62
CA THR A 39 -25.22 44.67 -7.25
C THR A 39 -26.39 44.42 -6.29
N ALA A 40 -27.61 44.80 -6.69
CA ALA A 40 -28.82 44.52 -5.92
C ALA A 40 -29.09 43.02 -5.78
N SER A 41 -28.85 42.23 -6.83
CA SER A 41 -28.98 40.77 -6.79
C SER A 41 -27.94 40.13 -5.86
N PHE A 42 -26.70 40.63 -5.83
CA PHE A 42 -25.68 40.20 -4.86
C PHE A 42 -26.07 40.54 -3.43
N ILE A 43 -26.56 41.76 -3.18
CA ILE A 43 -27.01 42.20 -1.85
C ILE A 43 -28.22 41.37 -1.40
N LEU A 44 -29.21 41.16 -2.28
CA LEU A 44 -30.35 40.30 -2.01
C LEU A 44 -29.96 38.84 -1.86
N HIS A 45 -28.92 38.33 -2.54
CA HIS A 45 -28.47 36.95 -2.36
C HIS A 45 -27.73 36.74 -1.03
N TYR A 46 -26.98 37.76 -0.55
CA TYR A 46 -26.41 37.77 0.80
C TYR A 46 -27.48 37.94 1.89
N GLN A 47 -28.50 38.77 1.64
CA GLN A 47 -29.57 39.05 2.60
C GLN A 47 -30.66 37.96 2.61
N SER A 48 -30.89 37.33 1.46
CA SER A 48 -31.67 36.10 1.25
C SER A 48 -30.75 34.88 1.26
N GLY A 49 -29.62 34.97 1.97
CA GLY A 49 -28.80 33.82 2.32
C GLY A 49 -29.73 32.77 2.91
N GLY A 50 -29.97 31.72 2.12
CA GLY A 50 -30.76 30.57 2.55
C GLY A 50 -30.24 30.10 3.91
N ASN A 51 -31.14 29.48 4.68
CA ASN A 51 -30.98 29.00 6.06
C ASN A 51 -29.70 28.17 6.32
N ALA A 52 -28.53 28.76 6.16
CA ALA A 52 -27.30 28.33 6.77
C ALA A 52 -27.41 28.89 8.18
N GLU A 53 -27.69 28.03 9.14
CA GLU A 53 -27.53 28.40 10.54
C GLU A 53 -26.16 29.07 10.70
N PRO A 54 -26.09 30.23 11.36
CA PRO A 54 -24.81 30.87 11.62
C PRO A 54 -23.95 29.85 12.35
N VAL A 55 -22.82 29.46 11.74
CA VAL A 55 -21.87 28.51 12.33
C VAL A 55 -21.57 28.97 13.74
N ARG A 56 -22.03 28.20 14.72
CA ARG A 56 -21.98 28.64 16.10
C ARG A 56 -20.53 28.53 16.57
N PRO A 57 -20.00 29.51 17.32
CA PRO A 57 -18.63 29.47 17.82
C PRO A 57 -18.29 28.16 18.58
N GLU A 58 -19.29 27.58 19.26
CA GLU A 58 -19.21 26.27 19.92
C GLU A 58 -18.95 25.10 18.95
N ASP A 59 -19.49 25.10 17.74
CA ASP A 59 -19.30 24.04 16.76
C ASP A 59 -17.86 24.08 16.20
N ILE A 60 -17.32 25.28 15.99
CA ILE A 60 -15.92 25.50 15.59
C ILE A 60 -14.98 25.03 16.71
N ARG A 61 -15.30 25.34 17.96
CA ARG A 61 -14.51 24.91 19.12
C ARG A 61 -14.50 23.38 19.26
N MET A 62 -15.67 22.73 19.15
CA MET A 62 -15.78 21.27 19.19
C MET A 62 -15.03 20.61 18.03
N LEU A 63 -15.06 21.21 16.83
CA LEU A 63 -14.36 20.66 15.68
C LEU A 63 -12.84 20.77 15.85
N HIS A 64 -12.34 21.90 16.35
CA HIS A 64 -10.92 22.08 16.67
C HIS A 64 -10.45 21.10 17.74
N GLU A 65 -11.28 20.83 18.75
CA GLU A 65 -11.02 19.85 19.80
C GLU A 65 -11.01 18.41 19.24
N LYS A 66 -11.88 18.08 18.29
CA LYS A 66 -11.85 16.77 17.58
C LYS A 66 -10.62 16.62 16.68
N ILE A 67 -10.22 17.68 15.97
CA ILE A 67 -9.03 17.67 15.10
C ILE A 67 -7.78 17.42 15.95
N THR A 68 -7.60 18.18 17.02
CA THR A 68 -6.47 18.00 17.94
C THR A 68 -6.46 16.62 18.60
N GLN A 69 -7.63 16.07 18.95
CA GLN A 69 -7.73 14.69 19.45
C GLN A 69 -7.36 13.65 18.39
N LEU A 70 -7.77 13.84 17.13
CA LEU A 70 -7.42 12.94 16.02
C LEU A 70 -5.93 13.00 15.69
N GLU A 71 -5.32 14.18 15.67
CA GLU A 71 -3.87 14.37 15.50
C GLU A 71 -3.10 13.67 16.62
N ALA A 72 -3.55 13.80 17.87
CA ALA A 72 -2.96 13.08 19.00
C ALA A 72 -3.07 11.55 18.86
N ARG A 73 -4.18 11.03 18.32
CA ARG A 73 -4.34 9.59 18.06
C ARG A 73 -3.49 9.09 16.90
N LEU A 74 -3.35 9.89 15.84
CA LEU A 74 -2.50 9.55 14.69
C LEU A 74 -1.04 9.46 15.11
N THR A 75 -0.54 10.44 15.86
CA THR A 75 0.83 10.43 16.36
C THR A 75 1.10 9.26 17.32
N GLU A 76 0.11 8.85 18.13
CA GLU A 76 0.21 7.66 18.96
C GLU A 76 0.21 6.35 18.14
N GLN A 77 -0.65 6.27 17.12
CA GLN A 77 -0.67 5.12 16.21
C GLN A 77 0.63 5.00 15.40
N GLU A 78 1.20 6.12 14.93
CA GLU A 78 2.49 6.14 14.25
C GLU A 78 3.61 5.61 15.15
N LYS A 79 3.64 5.99 16.43
CA LYS A 79 4.60 5.45 17.41
C LYS A 79 4.42 3.94 17.60
N GLN A 80 3.19 3.46 17.68
CA GLN A 80 2.91 2.03 17.80
C GLN A 80 3.34 1.27 16.54
N ILE A 81 3.05 1.81 15.35
CA ILE A 81 3.50 1.23 14.08
C ILE A 81 5.03 1.21 14.01
N GLU A 82 5.70 2.28 14.41
CA GLU A 82 7.16 2.35 14.45
C GLU A 82 7.74 1.31 15.42
N LEU A 83 7.15 1.16 16.60
CA LEU A 83 7.54 0.16 17.59
C LEU A 83 7.34 -1.27 17.04
N LEU A 84 6.19 -1.56 16.43
CA LEU A 84 5.93 -2.86 15.82
C LEU A 84 6.90 -3.13 14.68
N THR A 85 7.16 -2.13 13.83
CA THR A 85 8.10 -2.25 12.69
C THR A 85 9.52 -2.50 13.17
N LYS A 86 9.93 -1.94 14.33
CA LYS A 86 11.24 -2.21 14.94
C LYS A 86 11.32 -3.57 15.64
N THR A 87 10.24 -4.01 16.27
CA THR A 87 10.22 -5.25 17.07
C THR A 87 10.00 -6.50 16.23
N PHE A 88 9.23 -6.40 15.14
CA PHE A 88 8.89 -7.52 14.26
C PHE A 88 10.13 -8.23 13.68
N PRO A 89 11.14 -7.54 13.11
CA PRO A 89 12.36 -8.18 12.62
C PRO A 89 13.12 -8.93 13.73
N SER A 90 13.12 -8.39 14.96
CA SER A 90 13.79 -9.02 16.09
C SER A 90 13.10 -10.31 16.53
N ILE A 91 11.76 -10.35 16.48
CA ILE A 91 10.96 -11.52 16.83
C ILE A 91 11.14 -12.59 15.76
N THR A 92 11.06 -12.21 14.48
CA THR A 92 11.33 -13.11 13.36
C THR A 92 12.73 -13.71 13.45
N SER A 93 13.75 -12.88 13.68
CA SER A 93 15.12 -13.36 13.87
C SER A 93 15.25 -14.31 15.06
N LYS A 94 14.61 -14.02 16.21
CA LYS A 94 14.61 -14.93 17.37
C LYS A 94 13.92 -16.26 17.08
N VAL A 95 12.86 -16.28 16.28
CA VAL A 95 12.17 -17.50 15.88
C VAL A 95 13.02 -18.31 14.89
N GLU A 96 13.60 -17.66 13.88
CA GLU A 96 14.47 -18.30 12.88
C GLU A 96 15.78 -18.84 13.45
N ASN A 97 16.30 -18.16 14.48
CA ASN A 97 17.49 -18.54 15.25
C ASN A 97 17.15 -19.29 16.54
N SER A 98 15.88 -19.64 16.75
CA SER A 98 15.50 -20.44 17.91
C SER A 98 16.17 -21.80 17.83
N THR A 99 16.49 -22.37 19.00
CA THR A 99 17.06 -23.72 19.10
C THR A 99 16.18 -24.76 18.40
N GLY A 100 14.86 -24.56 18.38
CA GLY A 100 13.91 -25.42 17.66
C GLY A 100 14.12 -25.39 16.14
N ALA A 101 14.22 -24.20 15.54
CA ALA A 101 14.48 -24.05 14.10
C ALA A 101 15.86 -24.60 13.70
N ALA A 102 16.89 -24.37 14.53
CA ALA A 102 18.22 -24.93 14.31
C ALA A 102 18.22 -26.48 14.39
N MET A 103 17.59 -27.05 15.42
CA MET A 103 17.46 -28.50 15.59
C MET A 103 16.71 -29.15 14.43
N GLN A 104 15.64 -28.51 13.95
CA GLN A 104 14.87 -28.97 12.80
C GLN A 104 15.73 -29.03 11.53
N ARG A 105 16.55 -28.01 11.25
CA ARG A 105 17.48 -28.01 10.11
C ARG A 105 18.48 -29.16 10.20
N ILE A 106 19.04 -29.39 11.40
CA ILE A 106 19.95 -30.52 11.66
C ILE A 106 19.24 -31.85 11.39
N LEU A 107 18.02 -32.04 11.90
CA LEU A 107 17.25 -33.28 11.67
C LEU A 107 16.96 -33.51 10.18
N ILE A 108 16.65 -32.46 9.42
CA ILE A 108 16.45 -32.57 7.96
C ILE A 108 17.74 -33.03 7.26
N GLN A 109 18.89 -32.45 7.64
CA GLN A 109 20.20 -32.85 7.11
C GLN A 109 20.55 -34.29 7.50
N GLN A 110 20.26 -34.70 8.73
CA GLN A 110 20.46 -36.07 9.19
C GLN A 110 19.60 -37.06 8.39
N GLU A 111 18.33 -36.77 8.13
CA GLU A 111 17.48 -37.64 7.30
C GLU A 111 18.01 -37.72 5.86
N ALA A 112 18.55 -36.64 5.30
CA ALA A 112 19.17 -36.68 3.97
C ALA A 112 20.41 -37.59 3.94
N SER A 113 21.27 -37.48 4.96
CA SER A 113 22.45 -38.34 5.12
C SER A 113 22.05 -39.82 5.29
N ILE A 114 21.04 -40.12 6.10
CA ILE A 114 20.50 -41.48 6.27
C ILE A 114 19.99 -42.04 4.95
N GLN A 115 19.28 -41.24 4.15
CA GLN A 115 18.77 -41.69 2.85
C GLN A 115 19.90 -42.02 1.87
N LEU A 116 20.96 -41.19 1.85
CA LEU A 116 22.14 -41.45 1.03
C LEU A 116 22.82 -42.74 1.48
N PHE A 117 23.12 -42.86 2.78
CA PHE A 117 23.75 -44.05 3.35
C PHE A 117 22.96 -45.33 3.06
N LEU A 118 21.63 -45.32 3.22
CA LEU A 118 20.80 -46.49 2.94
C LEU A 118 20.76 -46.86 1.44
N LYS A 119 20.87 -45.88 0.53
CA LYS A 119 20.96 -46.13 -0.91
C LYS A 119 22.31 -46.76 -1.27
N ASP A 120 23.39 -46.22 -0.74
CA ASP A 120 24.75 -46.72 -0.97
C ASP A 120 24.90 -48.14 -0.39
N LEU A 121 24.39 -48.36 0.83
CA LEU A 121 24.35 -49.68 1.45
C LEU A 121 23.56 -50.68 0.60
N LYS A 122 22.39 -50.29 0.08
CA LYS A 122 21.60 -51.13 -0.80
C LYS A 122 22.33 -51.48 -2.09
N SER A 123 23.06 -50.52 -2.69
CA SER A 123 23.89 -50.77 -3.87
C SER A 123 25.03 -51.73 -3.55
N GLY A 124 25.76 -51.50 -2.45
CA GLY A 124 26.85 -52.39 -2.03
C GLY A 124 26.37 -53.82 -1.71
N MET A 125 25.19 -53.96 -1.10
CA MET A 125 24.57 -55.27 -0.89
C MET A 125 24.18 -55.95 -2.19
N TYR A 126 23.70 -55.20 -3.18
CA TYR A 126 23.40 -55.72 -4.51
C TYR A 126 24.66 -56.25 -5.19
N ASP A 127 25.74 -55.49 -5.17
CA ASP A 127 27.01 -55.89 -5.77
C ASP A 127 27.60 -57.13 -5.08
N LEU A 128 27.60 -57.13 -3.74
CA LEU A 128 28.06 -58.26 -2.95
C LEU A 128 27.24 -59.53 -3.22
N ALA A 129 25.92 -59.38 -3.39
CA ALA A 129 25.02 -60.50 -3.65
C ALA A 129 25.28 -61.19 -5.01
N HIS A 130 25.90 -60.48 -5.94
CA HIS A 130 26.30 -61.03 -7.24
C HIS A 130 27.69 -61.66 -7.22
N MET A 131 28.52 -61.33 -6.22
CA MET A 131 29.87 -61.86 -6.07
C MET A 131 29.93 -63.12 -5.19
N ILE A 132 28.95 -63.34 -4.31
CA ILE A 132 28.94 -64.47 -3.38
C ILE A 132 27.85 -65.49 -3.77
N PRO A 133 28.19 -66.75 -4.12
CA PRO A 133 27.21 -67.79 -4.40
C PRO A 133 26.25 -68.01 -3.23
N GLY A 134 24.94 -68.09 -3.49
CA GLY A 134 23.90 -68.31 -2.46
C GLY A 134 23.43 -67.06 -1.68
N SER A 135 24.06 -65.90 -1.89
CA SER A 135 23.70 -64.65 -1.18
C SER A 135 22.51 -63.87 -1.79
N ARG A 136 21.97 -64.33 -2.92
CA ARG A 136 20.83 -63.71 -3.62
C ARG A 136 19.54 -63.72 -2.78
N THR A 137 19.32 -64.77 -1.99
CA THR A 137 18.14 -64.89 -1.12
C THR A 137 18.16 -63.87 0.01
N TRP A 138 19.36 -63.49 0.48
CA TRP A 138 19.52 -62.46 1.51
C TRP A 138 19.22 -61.08 0.95
N LEU A 139 19.65 -60.79 -0.28
CA LEU A 139 19.34 -59.54 -0.96
C LEU A 139 17.82 -59.30 -1.03
N GLU A 140 17.05 -60.32 -1.41
CA GLU A 140 15.60 -60.22 -1.51
C GLU A 140 14.94 -59.93 -0.14
N HIS A 141 15.38 -60.63 0.91
CA HIS A 141 14.86 -60.44 2.26
C HIS A 141 15.16 -59.04 2.85
N TYR A 142 16.39 -58.54 2.64
CA TYR A 142 16.81 -57.25 3.21
C TYR A 142 16.39 -56.05 2.36
N ASN A 143 16.18 -56.21 1.04
CA ASN A 143 15.76 -55.13 0.16
C ASN A 143 14.41 -54.52 0.57
N GLU A 144 13.46 -55.36 0.99
CA GLU A 144 12.17 -54.88 1.48
C GLU A 144 12.33 -54.04 2.76
N SER A 145 13.12 -54.52 3.72
CA SER A 145 13.42 -53.80 4.96
C SER A 145 14.13 -52.48 4.72
N MET A 146 15.10 -52.43 3.79
CA MET A 146 15.78 -51.20 3.40
C MET A 146 14.83 -50.22 2.71
N ASN A 147 13.97 -50.69 1.80
CA ASN A 147 12.96 -49.85 1.15
C ASN A 147 12.02 -49.22 2.18
N ARG A 148 11.55 -50.00 3.17
CA ARG A 148 10.73 -49.48 4.28
C ARG A 148 11.48 -48.43 5.10
N ALA A 149 12.76 -48.64 5.39
CA ALA A 149 13.58 -47.68 6.13
C ALA A 149 13.75 -46.36 5.37
N ILE A 150 14.01 -46.42 4.06
CA ILE A 150 14.10 -45.25 3.18
C ILE A 150 12.76 -44.51 3.15
N GLN A 151 11.63 -45.20 2.97
CA GLN A 151 10.31 -44.57 2.96
C GLN A 151 9.97 -43.88 4.28
N LYS A 152 10.31 -44.51 5.42
CA LYS A 152 10.15 -43.90 6.74
C LYS A 152 10.98 -42.63 6.88
N SER A 153 12.24 -42.64 6.42
CA SER A 153 13.10 -41.45 6.43
C SER A 153 12.53 -40.32 5.56
N ILE A 154 12.03 -40.65 4.36
CA ILE A 154 11.37 -39.66 3.48
C ILE A 154 10.13 -39.07 4.17
N LYS A 155 9.28 -39.90 4.79
CA LYS A 155 8.09 -39.42 5.53
C LYS A 155 8.48 -38.50 6.69
N ARG A 156 9.55 -38.82 7.44
CA ARG A 156 10.08 -37.96 8.51
C ARG A 156 10.64 -36.65 7.97
N SER A 157 11.43 -36.68 6.90
CA SER A 157 11.96 -35.46 6.24
C SER A 157 10.82 -34.55 5.75
N ARG A 158 9.77 -35.10 5.14
CA ARG A 158 8.58 -34.34 4.73
C ARG A 158 7.85 -33.73 5.94
N ARG A 159 7.69 -34.49 7.03
CA ARG A 159 7.08 -33.99 8.27
C ARG A 159 7.91 -32.85 8.87
N LEU A 160 9.24 -33.01 8.93
CA LEU A 160 10.16 -31.98 9.40
C LEU A 160 10.06 -30.71 8.55
N LYS A 161 10.04 -30.80 7.22
CA LYS A 161 9.92 -29.63 6.34
C LYS A 161 8.60 -28.86 6.54
N ARG A 162 7.49 -29.56 6.76
CA ARG A 162 6.16 -28.94 6.95
C ARG A 162 5.97 -28.27 8.31
N MET A 163 6.68 -28.72 9.35
CA MET A 163 6.69 -27.99 10.63
C MET A 163 7.22 -26.55 10.50
N ASN A 164 7.96 -26.23 9.41
CA ASN A 164 8.39 -24.86 9.12
C ASN A 164 7.30 -23.99 8.48
N SER A 165 6.33 -24.57 7.76
CA SER A 165 5.30 -23.80 7.04
C SER A 165 4.03 -23.54 7.85
N GLY A 166 3.86 -24.21 9.01
CA GLY A 166 2.66 -24.07 9.84
C GLY A 166 1.38 -24.69 9.23
N GLU A 167 1.48 -25.40 8.10
CA GLU A 167 0.32 -26.05 7.46
C GLU A 167 -0.11 -27.34 8.16
N ILE A 168 -1.42 -27.45 8.43
CA ILE A 168 -2.09 -28.67 8.89
C ILE A 168 -2.35 -29.60 7.69
N LEU A 169 -2.10 -30.90 7.84
CA LEU A 169 -2.18 -31.87 6.75
C LEU A 169 -3.59 -32.42 6.52
N ILE A 170 -4.02 -32.39 5.25
CA ILE A 170 -4.81 -33.45 4.63
C ILE A 170 -3.78 -34.36 3.91
N GLU A 171 -3.59 -35.60 4.36
CA GLU A 171 -2.72 -36.56 3.66
C GLU A 171 -3.36 -36.94 2.31
N PRO A 172 -2.65 -36.87 1.15
CA PRO A 172 -3.20 -37.30 -0.13
C PRO A 172 -3.36 -38.83 -0.28
N ASP A 173 -3.01 -39.62 0.73
CA ASP A 173 -3.00 -41.08 0.66
C ASP A 173 -3.91 -41.73 1.74
N ALA A 174 -5.02 -41.06 2.11
CA ALA A 174 -6.13 -41.70 2.83
C ALA A 174 -7.20 -42.20 1.84
N ARG A 175 -6.78 -42.94 0.81
CA ARG A 175 -7.65 -43.79 -0.02
C ARG A 175 -6.93 -45.10 -0.31
#